data_AF-S3B236-F1
#
_entry.id   AF-S3B236-F1
#
_cell.length_a   1.000
_cell.length_b   1.000
_cell.length_c   1.000
_cell.angle_alpha   90.00
_cell.angle_beta   90.00
_cell.angle_gamma   90.00
#
_symmetry.space_group_name_H-M   'P 1'
#
loop_
_entity.id
_entity.type
_entity.pdbx_description
1 polymer ?
#
loop_
_entity_poly.entity_id
_entity_poly.type
_entity_poly.pdbx_seq_one_letter_code
_entity_poly.pdbx_strand_id
1 'polypeptide(L)'
;MTPTDQGFQRLARYVTRRRMELYPSRKAAADAVGMSKDTWAKIERGEPGVRGGSYIKVEQALQWATGSCEDICSGGEPTPVSALDDRYIAASVPPDEREAVARQAVQSASIAVADNLTSKQIRDLSSRIVADLKERGII
;
A
#
# COMPACT_ATOMS: atom_id res chain seq x y z
N MET A 1 -25.60 -5.01 12.50
CA MET A 1 -24.16 -5.08 12.19
C MET A 1 -23.67 -3.66 11.99
N THR A 2 -22.79 -3.18 12.87
CA THR A 2 -22.33 -1.78 12.86
C THR A 2 -21.38 -1.53 11.68
N PRO A 3 -21.17 -0.27 11.23
CA PRO A 3 -20.20 0.04 10.17
C PRO A 3 -18.80 -0.51 10.47
N THR A 4 -18.39 -0.49 11.74
CA THR A 4 -17.12 -1.05 12.22
C THR A 4 -17.07 -2.58 12.05
N ASP A 5 -18.17 -3.29 12.37
CA ASP A 5 -18.25 -4.75 12.16
C ASP A 5 -18.13 -5.11 10.67
N GLN A 6 -18.71 -4.29 9.78
CA GLN A 6 -18.59 -4.49 8.33
C GLN A 6 -17.15 -4.32 7.85
N GLY A 7 -16.41 -3.36 8.40
CA GLY A 7 -14.98 -3.15 8.14
C GLY A 7 -14.14 -4.38 8.51
N PHE A 8 -14.31 -4.91 9.72
CA PHE A 8 -13.60 -6.12 10.15
C PHE A 8 -13.95 -7.36 9.33
N GLN A 9 -15.21 -7.50 8.90
CA GLN A 9 -15.60 -8.59 8.00
C GLN A 9 -15.00 -8.44 6.60
N ARG A 10 -14.82 -7.21 6.10
CA ARG A 10 -14.10 -6.96 4.85
C ARG A 10 -12.63 -7.35 5.00
N LEU A 11 -11.98 -6.90 6.08
CA LEU A 11 -10.60 -7.27 6.40
C LEU A 11 -10.42 -8.79 6.45
N ALA A 12 -11.30 -9.49 7.16
CA ALA A 12 -11.27 -10.94 7.27
C ALA A 12 -11.24 -11.65 5.90
N ARG A 13 -12.03 -11.19 4.93
CA ARG A 13 -12.04 -11.75 3.57
C ARG A 13 -10.71 -11.54 2.84
N TYR A 14 -10.17 -10.33 2.86
CA TYR A 14 -8.88 -10.03 2.22
C TYR A 14 -7.75 -10.85 2.86
N VAL A 15 -7.68 -10.86 4.20
CA VAL A 15 -6.66 -11.61 4.95
C VAL A 15 -6.74 -13.10 4.64
N THR A 16 -7.95 -13.67 4.66
CA THR A 16 -8.15 -15.10 4.38
C THR A 16 -7.69 -15.46 2.97
N ARG A 17 -8.11 -14.67 1.96
CA ARG A 17 -7.74 -14.89 0.57
C ARG A 17 -6.24 -14.82 0.38
N ARG A 18 -5.60 -13.73 0.83
CA ARG A 18 -4.16 -13.53 0.67
C ARG A 18 -3.34 -14.55 1.44
N ARG A 19 -3.78 -14.96 2.63
CA ARG A 19 -3.12 -16.05 3.37
C ARG A 19 -3.13 -17.34 2.55
N MET A 20 -4.25 -17.71 1.95
CA MET A 20 -4.34 -18.94 1.15
C MET A 20 -3.41 -18.92 -0.07
N GLU A 21 -3.11 -17.73 -0.61
CA GLU A 21 -2.14 -17.56 -1.70
C GLU A 21 -0.68 -17.78 -1.23
N LEU A 22 -0.34 -17.37 -0.01
CA LEU A 22 1.04 -17.35 0.48
C LEU A 22 1.40 -18.51 1.43
N TYR A 23 0.42 -19.06 2.15
CA TYR A 23 0.64 -20.00 3.24
C TYR A 23 -0.34 -21.18 3.22
N PRO A 24 0.13 -22.40 3.49
CA PRO A 24 -0.71 -23.59 3.52
C PRO A 24 -1.69 -23.63 4.70
N SER A 25 -1.45 -22.84 5.77
CA SER A 25 -2.33 -22.82 6.94
C SER A 25 -2.24 -21.51 7.74
N ARG A 26 -3.24 -21.28 8.61
CA ARG A 26 -3.22 -20.19 9.61
C ARG A 26 -2.02 -20.27 10.54
N LYS A 27 -1.65 -21.49 10.94
CA LYS A 27 -0.50 -21.70 11.81
C LYS A 27 0.80 -21.28 11.13
N ALA A 28 1.00 -21.67 9.88
CA ALA A 28 2.18 -21.28 9.11
C ALA A 28 2.29 -19.76 8.96
N ALA A 29 1.19 -19.07 8.66
CA ALA A 29 1.17 -17.62 8.54
C ALA A 29 1.44 -16.91 9.88
N ALA A 30 0.86 -17.41 10.97
CA ALA A 30 1.07 -16.86 12.32
C ALA A 30 2.51 -17.09 12.82
N ASP A 31 3.07 -18.27 12.59
CA ASP A 31 4.45 -18.62 12.95
C ASP A 31 5.45 -17.73 12.21
N ALA A 32 5.19 -17.37 10.93
CA ALA A 32 6.06 -16.51 10.12
C ALA A 32 6.33 -15.12 10.71
N VAL A 33 5.46 -14.64 11.60
CA VAL A 33 5.57 -13.30 12.24
C VAL A 33 5.52 -13.37 13.78
N GLY A 34 5.70 -14.56 14.34
CA GLY A 34 5.67 -14.78 15.79
C GLY A 34 4.36 -14.31 16.43
N MET A 35 3.23 -14.65 15.80
CA MET A 35 1.88 -14.41 16.30
C MET A 35 1.23 -15.74 16.74
N SER A 36 0.33 -15.70 17.73
CA SER A 36 -0.47 -16.87 18.06
C SER A 36 -1.48 -17.22 16.95
N LYS A 37 -1.68 -18.51 16.70
CA LYS A 37 -2.71 -19.00 15.75
C LYS A 37 -4.11 -18.47 16.10
N ASP A 38 -4.42 -18.33 17.38
CA ASP A 38 -5.74 -17.88 17.84
C ASP A 38 -5.95 -16.40 17.52
N THR A 39 -4.94 -15.55 17.71
CA THR A 39 -4.99 -14.15 17.29
C THR A 39 -5.22 -14.05 15.78
N TRP A 40 -4.51 -14.84 14.98
CA TRP A 40 -4.72 -14.90 13.53
C TRP A 40 -6.16 -15.32 13.18
N ALA A 41 -6.67 -16.36 13.85
CA ALA A 41 -8.02 -16.85 13.62
C ALA A 41 -9.09 -15.81 13.96
N LYS A 42 -8.92 -15.01 15.01
CA LYS A 42 -9.83 -13.89 15.33
C LYS A 42 -9.90 -12.86 14.20
N ILE A 43 -8.76 -12.52 13.61
CA ILE A 43 -8.68 -11.58 12.49
C ILE A 43 -9.41 -12.15 11.27
N GLU A 44 -9.19 -13.43 10.93
CA GLU A 44 -9.91 -14.08 9.82
C GLU A 44 -11.41 -14.31 10.08
N ARG A 45 -11.88 -14.21 11.33
CA ARG A 45 -13.30 -14.21 11.67
C ARG A 45 -13.91 -12.82 11.70
N GLY A 46 -13.10 -11.77 11.53
CA GLY A 46 -13.54 -10.38 11.62
C GLY A 46 -13.99 -9.99 13.02
N GLU A 47 -13.41 -10.60 14.06
CA GLU A 47 -13.70 -10.26 15.44
C GLU A 47 -13.03 -8.94 15.85
N PRO A 48 -13.76 -7.99 16.46
CA PRO A 48 -13.16 -6.77 16.99
C PRO A 48 -12.30 -7.07 18.23
N GLY A 49 -11.45 -6.11 18.61
CA GLY A 49 -10.68 -6.17 19.86
C GLY A 49 -9.27 -6.78 19.75
N VAL A 50 -8.79 -7.03 18.53
CA VAL A 50 -7.38 -7.33 18.28
C VAL A 50 -6.56 -6.03 18.38
N ARG A 51 -5.39 -6.09 19.04
CA ARG A 51 -4.53 -4.92 19.25
C ARG A 51 -3.88 -4.46 17.95
N GLY A 52 -3.71 -3.15 17.78
CA GLY A 52 -3.07 -2.50 16.62
C GLY A 52 -1.79 -3.18 16.13
N GLY A 53 -0.84 -3.47 17.05
CA GLY A 53 0.43 -4.13 16.69
C GLY A 53 0.29 -5.54 16.09
N SER A 54 -0.86 -6.20 16.26
CA SER A 54 -1.12 -7.48 15.59
C SER A 54 -1.44 -7.28 14.11
N TYR A 55 -2.12 -6.19 13.73
CA TYR A 55 -2.41 -5.90 12.32
C TYR A 55 -1.13 -5.60 11.55
N ILE A 56 -0.16 -4.90 12.14
CA ILE A 56 1.17 -4.68 11.52
C ILE A 56 1.87 -6.01 11.21
N LYS A 57 1.81 -6.98 12.13
CA LYS A 57 2.37 -8.32 11.89
C LYS A 57 1.63 -9.06 10.77
N VAL A 58 0.32 -8.90 10.67
CA VAL A 58 -0.47 -9.48 9.56
C VAL A 58 -0.08 -8.84 8.22
N GLU A 59 0.07 -7.52 8.17
CA GLU A 59 0.52 -6.80 6.97
C GLU A 59 1.89 -7.31 6.51
N GLN A 60 2.83 -7.46 7.44
CA GLN A 60 4.15 -8.04 7.16
C GLN A 60 4.04 -9.46 6.61
N ALA A 61 3.25 -10.34 7.25
CA ALA A 61 3.06 -11.72 6.78
C ALA A 61 2.44 -11.77 5.38
N LEU A 62 1.49 -10.88 5.08
CA LEU A 62 0.75 -10.87 3.83
C LEU A 62 1.43 -10.08 2.71
N GLN A 63 2.62 -9.54 2.97
CA GLN A 63 3.37 -8.68 2.05
C GLN A 63 2.54 -7.46 1.63
N TRP A 64 1.95 -6.80 2.62
CA TRP A 64 1.22 -5.54 2.46
C TRP A 64 1.95 -4.39 3.14
N ALA A 65 1.78 -3.19 2.61
CA ALA A 65 2.27 -1.98 3.23
C ALA A 65 1.58 -1.76 4.59
N THR A 66 2.32 -1.18 5.55
CA THR A 66 1.75 -0.81 6.84
C THR A 66 0.59 0.17 6.66
N GLY A 67 -0.54 -0.08 7.33
CA GLY A 67 -1.77 0.70 7.19
C GLY A 67 -2.81 0.06 6.26
N SER A 68 -2.42 -0.94 5.45
CA SER A 68 -3.35 -1.64 4.56
C SER A 68 -4.54 -2.26 5.31
N CYS A 69 -4.35 -2.75 6.54
CA CYS A 69 -5.46 -3.28 7.33
C CYS A 69 -6.46 -2.19 7.74
N GLU A 70 -6.00 -0.97 7.99
CA GLU A 70 -6.83 0.20 8.31
C GLU A 70 -7.57 0.71 7.07
N ASP A 71 -6.89 0.77 5.92
CA ASP A 71 -7.51 1.11 4.64
C ASP A 71 -8.61 0.11 4.29
N ILE A 72 -8.33 -1.18 4.43
CA ILE A 72 -9.33 -2.24 4.26
C ILE A 72 -10.42 -2.12 5.31
N CYS A 73 -10.23 -1.62 6.52
CA CYS A 73 -11.33 -1.39 7.47
C CYS A 73 -12.17 -0.15 7.14
N SER A 74 -11.59 0.82 6.43
CA SER A 74 -12.22 2.10 6.08
C SER A 74 -12.95 2.09 4.73
N GLY A 75 -12.59 1.19 3.82
CA GLY A 75 -13.30 0.99 2.55
C GLY A 75 -12.39 0.77 1.35
N GLY A 76 -11.09 0.98 1.54
CA GLY A 76 -10.07 0.82 0.52
C GLY A 76 -9.61 -0.63 0.35
N GLU A 77 -8.49 -0.75 -0.35
CA GLU A 77 -7.86 -2.01 -0.73
C GLU A 77 -6.46 -2.12 -0.11
N PRO A 78 -5.93 -3.35 0.09
CA PRO A 78 -4.57 -3.49 0.57
C PRO A 78 -3.57 -3.04 -0.49
N THR A 79 -2.45 -2.47 -0.06
CA THR A 79 -1.34 -2.13 -0.95
C THR A 79 -0.29 -3.24 -0.90
N PRO A 80 -0.11 -4.05 -1.96
CA PRO A 80 0.95 -5.05 -2.00
C PRO A 80 2.31 -4.38 -2.04
N VAL A 81 3.25 -4.91 -1.25
CA VAL A 81 4.66 -4.57 -1.37
C VAL A 81 5.37 -5.68 -2.14
N SER A 82 6.08 -5.29 -3.19
CA SER A 82 7.04 -6.16 -3.85
C SER A 82 8.42 -5.75 -3.39
N ALA A 83 9.21 -6.71 -2.93
CA ALA A 83 10.63 -6.47 -2.66
C ALA A 83 11.30 -6.17 -4.01
N LEU A 84 11.75 -4.93 -4.21
CA LEU A 84 12.59 -4.59 -5.35
C LEU A 84 14.06 -5.00 -5.09
N ASP A 85 14.47 -5.10 -3.82
CA ASP A 85 15.73 -5.71 -3.35
C ASP A 85 15.74 -5.81 -1.80
N ASP A 86 16.64 -6.61 -1.19
CA ASP A 86 16.74 -6.90 0.27
C ASP A 86 16.90 -5.67 1.20
N ARG A 87 17.01 -4.47 0.64
CA ARG A 87 17.19 -3.19 1.36
C ARG A 87 16.04 -2.21 1.21
N TYR A 88 15.06 -2.48 0.34
CA TYR A 88 13.97 -1.55 0.07
C TYR A 88 12.62 -2.27 -0.08
N ILE A 89 11.65 -1.87 0.75
CA ILE A 89 10.24 -2.21 0.57
C ILE A 89 9.59 -1.07 -0.21
N ALA A 90 9.21 -1.32 -1.47
CA ALA A 90 8.51 -0.34 -2.29
C ALA A 90 7.02 -0.70 -2.36
N ALA A 91 6.17 0.26 -2.00
CA ALA A 91 4.74 0.18 -2.28
C ALA A 91 4.53 0.37 -3.78
N SER A 92 3.84 -0.58 -4.44
CA SER A 92 3.51 -0.43 -5.86
C SER A 92 2.27 0.44 -6.02
N VAL A 93 2.47 1.74 -6.15
CA VAL A 93 1.42 2.70 -6.54
C VAL A 93 0.97 2.40 -7.98
N PRO A 94 -0.33 2.49 -8.34
CA PRO A 94 -0.78 2.35 -9.73
C PRO A 94 -0.04 3.33 -10.68
N PRO A 95 0.26 2.95 -11.94
CA PRO A 95 1.04 3.78 -12.86
C PRO A 95 0.48 5.20 -13.03
N ASP A 96 -0.85 5.33 -13.05
CA ASP A 96 -1.54 6.61 -13.24
C ASP A 96 -1.32 7.57 -12.06
N GLU A 97 -1.26 7.02 -10.83
CA GLU A 97 -0.96 7.80 -9.63
C GLU A 97 0.52 8.22 -9.58
N ARG A 98 1.45 7.37 -10.04
CA ARG A 98 2.88 7.72 -10.13
C ARG A 98 3.12 8.89 -11.07
N GLU A 99 2.45 8.88 -12.22
CA GLU A 99 2.54 9.97 -13.19
C GLU A 99 2.03 11.29 -12.60
N ALA A 100 0.90 11.26 -11.89
CA ALA A 100 0.33 12.45 -11.25
C ALA A 100 1.29 13.06 -10.20
N VAL A 101 1.90 12.21 -9.36
CA VAL A 101 2.87 12.64 -8.34
C VAL A 101 4.15 13.19 -8.99
N ALA A 102 4.66 12.54 -10.04
CA ALA A 102 5.84 13.02 -10.77
C ALA A 102 5.58 14.40 -11.41
N ARG A 103 4.43 14.59 -12.06
CA ARG A 103 4.02 15.90 -12.62
C ARG A 103 4.00 16.98 -11.54
N GLN A 104 3.41 16.68 -10.39
CA GLN A 104 3.29 17.62 -9.28
C GLN A 104 4.65 18.01 -8.71
N ALA A 105 5.54 17.03 -8.47
CA ALA A 105 6.88 17.29 -7.96
C ALA A 105 7.71 18.17 -8.91
N VAL A 106 7.65 17.89 -10.22
CA VAL A 106 8.35 18.69 -11.24
C VAL A 106 7.77 20.10 -11.32
N GLN A 107 6.45 20.27 -11.21
CA GLN A 107 5.81 21.57 -11.22
C GLN A 107 6.20 22.40 -9.99
N SER A 108 6.20 21.80 -8.79
CA SER A 108 6.64 22.46 -7.56
C SER A 108 8.11 22.87 -7.62
N ALA A 109 8.99 22.00 -8.12
CA ALA A 109 10.40 22.33 -8.31
C ALA A 109 10.61 23.44 -9.35
N SER A 110 9.84 23.42 -10.44
CA SER A 110 9.91 24.46 -11.48
C SER A 110 9.46 25.82 -10.95
N ILE A 111 8.44 25.87 -10.09
CA ILE A 111 7.99 27.11 -9.43
C ILE A 111 9.07 27.64 -8.47
N ALA A 112 9.78 26.76 -7.77
CA ALA A 112 10.81 27.14 -6.80
C ALA A 112 12.13 27.64 -7.43
N VAL A 113 12.44 27.20 -8.66
CA VAL A 113 13.73 27.50 -9.34
C VAL A 113 13.58 28.55 -10.46
N ALA A 114 12.37 28.77 -10.96
CA ALA A 114 12.16 29.66 -12.08
C ALA A 114 11.70 31.06 -11.66
N ASP A 115 12.65 32.00 -11.62
CA ASP A 115 12.35 33.42 -11.44
C ASP A 115 11.62 34.05 -12.66
N ASN A 116 11.54 33.34 -13.81
CA ASN A 116 11.02 33.90 -15.06
C ASN A 116 10.26 32.93 -16.01
N LEU A 117 9.76 31.78 -15.53
CA LEU A 117 8.95 30.90 -16.38
C LEU A 117 7.46 31.23 -16.29
N THR A 118 6.81 31.34 -17.45
CA THR A 118 5.35 31.45 -17.52
C THR A 118 4.69 30.10 -17.21
N SER A 119 3.42 30.11 -16.76
CA SER A 119 2.68 28.89 -16.46
C SER A 119 2.58 27.90 -17.64
N LYS A 120 2.61 28.41 -18.88
CA LYS A 120 2.64 27.57 -20.08
C LYS A 120 3.97 26.82 -20.20
N GLN A 121 5.09 27.52 -20.02
CA GLN A 121 6.43 26.93 -20.08
C GLN A 121 6.67 25.91 -18.96
N ILE A 122 6.12 26.14 -17.76
CA ILE A 122 6.17 25.18 -16.64
C ILE A 122 5.45 23.88 -17.00
N ARG A 123 4.26 23.96 -17.62
CA ARG A 123 3.50 22.77 -18.05
C ARG A 123 4.19 22.01 -19.17
N ASP A 124 4.76 22.71 -20.15
CA ASP A 124 5.48 22.09 -21.26
C ASP A 124 6.75 21.37 -20.76
N LEU A 125 7.50 22.01 -19.85
CA LEU A 125 8.67 21.42 -19.20
C LEU A 125 8.29 20.18 -18.37
N SER A 126 7.24 20.27 -17.56
CA SER A 126 6.74 19.15 -16.76
C SER A 126 6.33 17.96 -17.64
N SER A 127 5.60 18.20 -18.72
CA SER A 127 5.19 17.15 -19.66
C SER A 127 6.39 16.45 -20.30
N ARG A 128 7.43 17.21 -20.64
CA ARG A 128 8.64 16.69 -21.28
C ARG A 128 9.50 15.87 -20.31
N ILE A 129 9.63 16.29 -19.06
CA ILE A 129 10.35 15.54 -18.02
C ILE A 129 9.64 14.22 -17.73
N VAL A 130 8.31 14.23 -17.60
CA VAL A 130 7.52 13.01 -17.34
C VAL A 130 7.64 12.01 -18.50
N ALA A 131 7.65 12.49 -19.74
CA ALA A 131 7.88 11.64 -20.90
C ALA A 131 9.27 10.96 -20.86
N ASP A 132 10.33 11.72 -20.54
CA ASP A 132 11.71 11.19 -20.44
C ASP A 132 11.85 10.19 -19.29
N LEU A 133 11.18 10.41 -18.15
CA LEU A 133 11.16 9.47 -17.02
C LEU A 133 10.45 8.15 -17.37
N LYS A 134 9.34 8.21 -18.14
CA LYS A 134 8.65 7.03 -18.67
C LYS A 134 9.52 6.25 -19.65
N GLU A 135 10.18 6.94 -20.57
CA GLU A 135 11.06 6.31 -21.57
C GLU A 135 12.24 5.57 -20.93
N ARG A 136 12.73 6.08 -19.79
CA ARG A 136 13.81 5.46 -19.02
C ARG A 136 13.35 4.40 -18.01
N GLY A 137 12.04 4.13 -17.92
CA GLY A 137 11.46 3.15 -17.01
C GLY A 137 11.59 3.51 -15.52
N ILE A 138 11.73 4.79 -15.21
CA ILE A 138 11.83 5.28 -13.82
C ILE A 138 10.43 5.37 -13.18
N ILE A 139 9.42 5.72 -13.98
CA ILE A 139 8.00 5.76 -13.60
C ILE A 139 7.14 5.00 -14.59
#